data_AF-A0A830GTV6-F1
#
_entry.id   AF-A0A830GTV6-F1
#
_cell.length_a   1.000
_cell.length_b   1.000
_cell.length_c   1.000
_cell.angle_alpha   90.00
_cell.angle_beta   90.00
_cell.angle_gamma   90.00
#
_symmetry.space_group_name_H-M   'P 1'
#
loop_
_entity.id
_entity.type
_entity.pdbx_description
1 polymer ?
#
loop_
_entity_poly.entity_id
_entity_poly.type
_entity_poly.pdbx_seq_one_letter_code
_entity_poly.pdbx_strand_id
1 'polypeptide(L)'
;MVYDVPFVPTPEVVVKRMLQLANVKPGEVLYDLGCGDGRIIITAARDFGARAFGVEIRKDLYEQCVRRIKELGLEDRITVINGNFFEVPVSDADVVTMYLLTSVNERLRPKLEKELRPATRVVSHDFEMIGWKPVIAEDLYEEWRSHKIYLYKMPGAEIPIPSRPLTDVDEKYRDVAMLIDGNNSIERIASKLNTTVRNVRNVVQELQKLGYVSEVKVVK
;
A
#
# COMPACT_ATOMS: atom_id res chain seq x y z
N MET A 1 -24.34 9.34 19.03
CA MET A 1 -23.33 8.33 18.65
C MET A 1 -21.97 8.90 19.02
N VAL A 2 -21.13 8.16 19.74
CA VAL A 2 -19.74 8.60 20.04
C VAL A 2 -18.88 8.04 18.93
N TYR A 3 -18.08 8.89 18.29
CA TYR A 3 -17.18 8.51 17.21
C TYR A 3 -15.76 8.32 17.76
N ASP A 4 -15.05 7.32 17.25
CA ASP A 4 -13.69 6.98 17.71
C ASP A 4 -12.65 8.06 17.35
N VAL A 5 -12.92 8.89 16.33
CA VAL A 5 -12.02 9.93 15.81
C VAL A 5 -12.81 11.22 15.51
N PRO A 6 -12.33 12.41 15.92
CA PRO A 6 -12.93 13.68 15.51
C PRO A 6 -12.60 14.00 14.04
N PHE A 7 -13.46 14.76 13.37
CA PHE A 7 -13.17 15.22 12.01
C PHE A 7 -12.20 16.40 12.05
N VAL A 8 -10.97 16.18 11.58
CA VAL A 8 -9.96 17.21 11.31
C VAL A 8 -9.45 17.01 9.88
N PRO A 9 -9.63 17.99 8.98
CA PRO A 9 -9.21 17.82 7.61
C PRO A 9 -7.69 17.80 7.45
N THR A 10 -7.16 16.85 6.67
CA THR A 10 -5.76 16.87 6.21
C THR A 10 -5.53 18.07 5.27
N PRO A 11 -4.56 18.95 5.51
CA PRO A 11 -4.27 20.07 4.60
C PRO A 11 -3.97 19.59 3.17
N GLU A 12 -4.41 20.33 2.14
CA GLU A 12 -4.28 19.92 0.73
C GLU A 12 -2.83 19.64 0.31
N VAL A 13 -1.87 20.41 0.86
CA VAL A 13 -0.44 20.18 0.63
C VAL A 13 0.02 18.84 1.20
N VAL A 14 -0.48 18.46 2.38
CA VAL A 14 -0.21 17.16 3.01
C VAL A 14 -0.87 16.04 2.22
N VAL A 15 -2.13 16.21 1.78
CA VAL A 15 -2.84 15.24 0.92
C VAL A 15 -2.01 14.93 -0.32
N LYS A 16 -1.60 15.97 -1.06
CA LYS A 16 -0.80 15.78 -2.27
C LYS A 16 0.53 15.09 -1.96
N ARG A 17 1.18 15.45 -0.85
CA ARG A 17 2.45 14.83 -0.45
C ARG A 17 2.28 13.36 -0.07
N MET A 18 1.24 13.00 0.67
CA MET A 18 0.90 11.62 1.01
C MET A 18 0.78 10.75 -0.24
N LEU A 19 0.02 11.22 -1.23
CA LEU A 19 -0.21 10.50 -2.50
C LEU A 19 1.07 10.41 -3.36
N GLN A 20 1.92 11.45 -3.33
CA GLN A 20 3.24 11.42 -3.98
C GLN A 20 4.18 10.41 -3.33
N LEU A 21 4.23 10.36 -1.99
CA LEU A 21 5.06 9.41 -1.25
C LEU A 21 4.63 7.97 -1.48
N ALA A 22 3.31 7.70 -1.49
CA ALA A 22 2.77 6.42 -1.94
C ALA A 22 3.04 6.12 -3.42
N ASN A 23 3.47 7.11 -4.21
CA ASN A 23 3.72 6.96 -5.63
C ASN A 23 2.49 6.37 -6.35
N VAL A 24 1.30 6.87 -6.00
CA VAL A 24 0.01 6.40 -6.53
C VAL A 24 0.04 6.46 -8.06
N LYS A 25 -0.35 5.35 -8.69
CA LYS A 25 -0.37 5.21 -10.15
C LYS A 25 -1.80 5.23 -10.70
N PRO A 26 -1.98 5.68 -11.95
CA PRO A 26 -3.26 5.57 -12.63
C PRO A 26 -3.78 4.12 -12.62
N GLY A 27 -5.05 3.94 -12.29
CA GLY A 27 -5.73 2.63 -12.22
C GLY A 27 -5.56 1.86 -10.92
N GLU A 28 -4.62 2.26 -10.03
CA GLU A 28 -4.48 1.64 -8.70
C GLU A 28 -5.72 1.85 -7.85
N VAL A 29 -5.99 0.88 -6.98
CA VAL A 29 -7.08 0.93 -6.01
C VAL A 29 -6.57 1.59 -4.73
N LEU A 30 -7.16 2.76 -4.40
CA LEU A 30 -6.87 3.49 -3.16
C LEU A 30 -8.06 3.43 -2.21
N TYR A 31 -7.81 3.07 -0.95
CA TYR A 31 -8.78 3.20 0.13
C TYR A 31 -8.38 4.30 1.10
N ASP A 32 -9.33 5.14 1.50
CA ASP A 32 -9.16 6.12 2.57
C ASP A 32 -10.09 5.76 3.74
N LEU A 33 -9.50 5.40 4.89
CA LEU A 33 -10.22 4.90 6.05
C LEU A 33 -10.50 6.05 7.02
N GLY A 34 -11.75 6.52 7.04
CA GLY A 34 -12.14 7.79 7.67
C GLY A 34 -12.03 8.97 6.70
N CYS A 35 -12.67 8.87 5.54
CA CYS A 35 -12.42 9.79 4.42
C CYS A 35 -12.97 11.20 4.60
N GLY A 36 -13.81 11.45 5.61
CA GLY A 36 -14.31 12.78 5.94
C GLY A 36 -14.98 13.49 4.77
N ASP A 37 -14.47 14.66 4.40
CA ASP A 37 -14.99 15.47 3.28
C ASP A 37 -14.53 14.98 1.89
N GLY A 38 -13.79 13.88 1.83
CA GLY A 38 -13.38 13.22 0.60
C GLY A 38 -12.15 13.82 -0.08
N ARG A 39 -11.48 14.81 0.49
CA ARG A 39 -10.36 15.49 -0.17
C ARG A 39 -9.24 14.57 -0.65
N ILE A 40 -8.93 13.50 0.10
CA ILE A 40 -7.88 12.54 -0.27
C ILE A 40 -8.33 11.70 -1.46
N ILE A 41 -9.51 11.08 -1.40
CA ILE A 41 -10.03 10.25 -2.50
C ILE A 41 -10.32 11.06 -3.76
N ILE A 42 -10.78 12.31 -3.61
CA ILE A 42 -10.96 13.25 -4.73
C ILE A 42 -9.62 13.58 -5.38
N THR A 43 -8.60 13.92 -4.59
CA THR A 43 -7.26 14.23 -5.12
C THR A 43 -6.63 13.01 -5.79
N ALA A 44 -6.77 11.82 -5.18
CA ALA A 44 -6.28 10.56 -5.74
C ALA A 44 -6.90 10.24 -7.11
N ALA A 45 -8.22 10.38 -7.24
CA ALA A 45 -8.90 10.10 -8.50
C ALA A 45 -8.64 11.18 -9.57
N ARG A 46 -8.70 12.47 -9.18
CA ARG A 46 -8.56 13.60 -10.11
C ARG A 46 -7.12 13.77 -10.60
N ASP A 47 -6.15 13.75 -9.69
CA ASP A 47 -4.76 14.16 -9.99
C ASP A 47 -3.83 12.97 -10.25
N PHE A 48 -4.14 11.79 -9.70
CA PHE A 48 -3.32 10.57 -9.85
C PHE A 48 -4.01 9.48 -10.67
N GLY A 49 -5.28 9.65 -11.03
CA GLY A 49 -6.02 8.69 -11.85
C GLY A 49 -6.34 7.37 -11.13
N ALA A 50 -6.34 7.35 -9.80
CA ALA A 50 -6.68 6.16 -9.02
C ALA A 50 -8.19 5.85 -9.08
N ARG A 51 -8.55 4.59 -8.82
CA ARG A 51 -9.91 4.21 -8.43
C ARG A 51 -9.99 4.29 -6.91
N ALA A 52 -10.76 5.23 -6.39
CA ALA A 52 -10.70 5.59 -4.98
C ALA A 52 -11.96 5.16 -4.22
N PHE A 53 -11.76 4.65 -3.02
CA PHE A 53 -12.80 4.21 -2.10
C PHE A 53 -12.64 4.96 -0.78
N GLY A 54 -13.68 5.67 -0.35
CA GLY A 54 -13.73 6.33 0.95
C GLY A 54 -14.63 5.57 1.91
N VAL A 55 -14.21 5.35 3.15
CA VAL A 55 -15.08 4.82 4.21
C VAL A 55 -15.31 5.90 5.25
N GLU A 56 -16.57 6.24 5.51
CA GLU A 56 -16.94 7.28 6.48
C GLU A 56 -18.15 6.84 7.30
N ILE A 57 -18.05 6.90 8.62
CA ILE A 57 -19.10 6.47 9.54
C ILE A 57 -20.13 7.58 9.79
N ARG A 58 -19.70 8.85 9.76
CA ARG A 58 -20.54 10.02 9.96
C ARG A 58 -21.38 10.30 8.72
N LYS A 59 -22.69 10.08 8.84
CA LYS A 59 -23.65 10.26 7.75
C LYS A 59 -23.61 11.67 7.13
N ASP A 60 -23.43 12.71 7.95
CA ASP A 60 -23.35 14.10 7.47
C ASP A 60 -22.13 14.35 6.58
N LEU A 61 -20.96 13.82 6.97
CA LEU A 61 -19.72 13.91 6.17
C LEU A 61 -19.80 13.04 4.92
N TYR A 62 -20.34 11.82 5.05
CA TYR A 62 -20.61 10.95 3.91
C TYR A 62 -21.46 11.65 2.84
N GLU A 63 -22.59 12.24 3.23
CA GLU A 63 -23.47 12.94 2.29
C GLU A 63 -22.79 14.17 1.68
N GLN A 64 -21.99 14.91 2.46
CA GLN A 64 -21.18 16.02 1.95
C GLN A 64 -20.16 15.56 0.90
N CYS A 65 -19.43 14.49 1.20
CA CYS A 65 -18.44 13.89 0.32
C CYS A 65 -19.08 13.43 -1.00
N VAL A 66 -20.19 12.69 -0.94
CA VAL A 66 -20.94 12.24 -2.13
C VAL A 66 -21.42 13.41 -2.98
N ARG A 67 -21.98 14.47 -2.37
CA ARG A 67 -22.39 15.68 -3.13
C ARG A 67 -21.20 16.31 -3.85
N ARG A 68 -20.06 16.47 -3.18
CA ARG A 68 -18.85 17.04 -3.77
C ARG A 68 -18.30 16.21 -4.92
N ILE A 69 -18.31 14.89 -4.80
CA ILE A 69 -17.88 13.96 -5.87
C ILE A 69 -18.76 14.13 -7.11
N LYS A 70 -20.08 14.25 -6.91
CA LYS A 70 -21.05 14.47 -7.98
C LYS A 70 -20.87 15.84 -8.65
N GLU A 71 -20.70 16.90 -7.88
CA GLU A 71 -20.43 18.25 -8.40
C GLU A 71 -19.16 18.31 -9.25
N LEU A 72 -18.16 17.50 -8.93
CA LEU A 72 -16.91 17.38 -9.67
C LEU A 72 -16.96 16.37 -10.83
N GLY A 73 -18.07 15.62 -10.99
CA GLY A 73 -18.22 14.61 -12.04
C GLY A 73 -17.26 13.42 -11.90
N LEU A 74 -16.97 12.99 -10.66
CA LEU A 74 -16.00 11.91 -10.37
C LEU A 74 -16.66 10.60 -9.91
N GLU A 75 -17.98 10.46 -10.09
CA GLU A 75 -18.78 9.31 -9.65
C GLU A 75 -18.36 7.99 -10.33
N ASP A 76 -17.70 8.07 -11.49
CA ASP A 76 -17.18 6.91 -12.24
C ASP A 76 -15.89 6.32 -11.64
N ARG A 77 -15.19 7.09 -10.81
CA ARG A 77 -13.86 6.75 -10.26
C ARG A 77 -13.82 6.69 -8.74
N ILE A 78 -14.82 7.25 -8.06
CA ILE A 78 -14.87 7.33 -6.60
C ILE A 78 -16.13 6.66 -6.08
N THR A 79 -15.96 5.72 -5.15
CA THR A 79 -17.05 5.14 -4.36
C THR A 79 -16.90 5.52 -2.90
N VAL A 80 -17.98 5.98 -2.26
CA VAL A 80 -17.98 6.26 -0.81
C VAL A 80 -18.90 5.27 -0.12
N ILE A 81 -18.40 4.66 0.94
CA ILE A 81 -19.10 3.69 1.77
C ILE A 81 -19.46 4.38 3.08
N ASN A 82 -20.75 4.56 3.35
CA ASN A 82 -21.19 4.97 4.69
C ASN A 82 -21.14 3.77 5.61
N GLY A 83 -20.08 3.65 6.42
CA GLY A 83 -19.87 2.46 7.22
C GLY A 83 -18.66 2.52 8.13
N ASN A 84 -18.48 1.43 8.87
CA ASN A 84 -17.37 1.26 9.78
C ASN A 84 -16.15 0.70 9.03
N PHE A 85 -15.04 1.45 9.00
CA PHE A 85 -13.81 0.99 8.33
C PHE A 85 -13.20 -0.28 8.97
N PHE A 86 -13.57 -0.64 10.21
CA PHE A 86 -13.19 -1.92 10.79
C PHE A 86 -13.84 -3.12 10.09
N GLU A 87 -14.94 -2.91 9.36
CA GLU A 87 -15.75 -3.97 8.75
C GLU A 87 -15.61 -4.04 7.22
N VAL A 88 -15.21 -2.93 6.58
CA VAL A 88 -15.02 -2.88 5.13
C VAL A 88 -13.78 -3.68 4.71
N PRO A 89 -13.89 -4.68 3.80
CA PRO A 89 -12.72 -5.41 3.32
C PRO A 89 -11.82 -4.52 2.47
N VAL A 90 -10.50 -4.65 2.64
CA VAL A 90 -9.49 -3.85 1.91
C VAL A 90 -8.45 -4.71 1.20
N SER A 91 -8.75 -5.99 0.97
CA SER A 91 -7.82 -6.95 0.36
C SER A 91 -7.48 -6.64 -1.10
N ASP A 92 -8.26 -5.79 -1.77
CA ASP A 92 -8.01 -5.33 -3.12
C ASP A 92 -7.16 -4.04 -3.20
N ALA A 93 -6.83 -3.42 -2.08
CA ALA A 93 -6.12 -2.16 -2.00
C ALA A 93 -4.65 -2.25 -2.47
N ASP A 94 -4.28 -1.33 -3.35
CA ASP A 94 -2.87 -1.07 -3.73
C ASP A 94 -2.26 0.01 -2.83
N VAL A 95 -3.11 0.95 -2.36
CA VAL A 95 -2.75 2.03 -1.45
C VAL A 95 -3.85 2.22 -0.40
N VAL A 96 -3.46 2.42 0.86
CA VAL A 96 -4.37 2.82 1.94
C VAL A 96 -3.89 4.15 2.52
N THR A 97 -4.79 5.10 2.70
CA THR A 97 -4.54 6.36 3.40
C THR A 97 -5.34 6.42 4.69
N MET A 98 -4.78 7.12 5.68
CA MET A 98 -5.41 7.28 6.99
C MET A 98 -4.95 8.54 7.71
N TYR A 99 -5.88 9.19 8.40
CA TYR A 99 -5.61 10.20 9.42
C TYR A 99 -6.44 9.86 10.66
N LEU A 100 -5.96 8.90 11.44
CA LEU A 100 -6.67 8.33 12.59
C LEU A 100 -5.79 8.40 13.83
N LEU A 101 -6.39 8.50 15.02
CA LEU A 101 -5.64 8.51 16.29
C LEU A 101 -4.80 7.24 16.44
N THR A 102 -3.66 7.33 17.14
CA THR A 102 -2.77 6.18 17.40
C THR A 102 -3.51 4.96 17.97
N SER A 103 -4.43 5.17 18.92
CA SER A 103 -5.23 4.07 19.51
C SER A 103 -6.16 3.39 18.50
N VAL A 104 -6.60 4.11 17.47
CA VAL A 104 -7.44 3.58 16.39
C VAL A 104 -6.57 2.83 15.38
N ASN A 105 -5.40 3.37 15.04
CA ASN A 105 -4.38 2.69 14.24
C ASN A 105 -4.00 1.33 14.86
N GLU A 106 -3.78 1.28 16.17
CA GLU A 106 -3.47 0.03 16.90
C GLU A 106 -4.58 -1.02 16.79
N ARG A 107 -5.85 -0.60 16.92
CA ARG A 107 -7.01 -1.48 16.75
C ARG A 107 -7.17 -1.96 15.30
N LEU A 108 -6.81 -1.13 14.33
CA LEU A 108 -6.96 -1.41 12.90
C LEU A 108 -5.81 -2.28 12.36
N ARG A 109 -4.64 -2.22 13.00
CA ARG A 109 -3.43 -2.94 12.61
C ARG A 109 -3.64 -4.43 12.33
N PRO A 110 -4.28 -5.25 13.20
CA PRO A 110 -4.44 -6.68 12.93
C PRO A 110 -5.27 -6.97 11.67
N LYS A 111 -6.26 -6.11 11.36
CA LYS A 111 -7.06 -6.21 10.13
C LYS A 111 -6.22 -5.91 8.89
N LEU A 112 -5.45 -4.80 8.91
CA LEU A 112 -4.59 -4.44 7.79
C LEU A 112 -3.50 -5.48 7.58
N GLU A 113 -2.88 -5.94 8.66
CA GLU A 113 -1.92 -7.04 8.62
C GLU A 113 -2.54 -8.27 8.00
N LYS A 114 -3.79 -8.65 8.35
CA LYS A 114 -4.49 -9.81 7.80
C LYS A 114 -4.86 -9.66 6.32
N GLU A 115 -5.43 -8.54 5.93
CA GLU A 115 -6.11 -8.37 4.64
C GLU A 115 -5.22 -7.80 3.53
N LEU A 116 -4.30 -6.90 3.86
CA LEU A 116 -3.50 -6.24 2.83
C LEU A 116 -2.53 -7.22 2.19
N ARG A 117 -2.42 -7.11 0.87
CA ARG A 117 -1.49 -7.91 0.09
C ARG A 117 -0.06 -7.41 0.28
N PRO A 118 0.93 -8.27 -0.01
CA PRO A 118 2.29 -7.82 -0.17
C PRO A 118 2.42 -6.61 -1.09
N ALA A 119 3.39 -5.75 -0.79
CA ALA A 119 3.68 -4.52 -1.52
C ALA A 119 2.60 -3.43 -1.50
N THR A 120 1.40 -3.66 -0.93
CA THR A 120 0.44 -2.59 -0.64
C THR A 120 1.12 -1.50 0.18
N ARG A 121 0.87 -0.23 -0.17
CA ARG A 121 1.43 0.92 0.54
C ARG A 121 0.39 1.49 1.49
N VAL A 122 0.81 1.85 2.68
CA VAL A 122 -0.06 2.50 3.67
C VAL A 122 0.56 3.83 4.03
N VAL A 123 -0.22 4.91 3.95
CA VAL A 123 0.22 6.27 4.30
C VAL A 123 -0.60 6.79 5.46
N SER A 124 0.06 7.18 6.55
CA SER A 124 -0.61 7.81 7.69
C SER A 124 -0.14 9.23 7.93
N HIS A 125 -1.08 10.08 8.37
CA HIS A 125 -0.87 11.49 8.69
C HIS A 125 -0.84 11.69 10.22
N ASP A 126 0.20 12.36 10.72
CA ASP A 126 0.59 12.68 12.11
C ASP A 126 0.74 11.50 13.08
N PHE A 127 -0.06 10.45 12.92
CA PHE A 127 -0.12 9.30 13.80
C PHE A 127 0.47 8.07 13.12
N GLU A 128 1.48 7.48 13.75
CA GLU A 128 2.15 6.28 13.22
C GLU A 128 1.35 4.99 13.45
N MET A 129 1.73 3.95 12.71
CA MET A 129 1.37 2.57 12.95
C MET A 129 2.39 1.92 13.89
N ILE A 130 2.09 1.89 15.19
CA ILE A 130 2.98 1.29 16.20
C ILE A 130 3.25 -0.18 15.88
N GLY A 131 4.53 -0.57 15.88
CA GLY A 131 5.00 -1.91 15.52
C GLY A 131 5.30 -2.11 14.04
N TRP A 132 4.95 -1.15 13.17
CA TRP A 132 5.38 -1.14 11.78
C TRP A 132 6.64 -0.30 11.62
N LYS A 133 7.57 -0.76 10.78
CA LYS A 133 8.75 0.02 10.40
C LYS A 133 8.42 0.87 9.17
N PRO A 134 8.40 2.21 9.27
CA PRO A 134 8.16 3.05 8.10
C PRO A 134 9.32 2.94 7.11
N VAL A 135 8.99 2.95 5.82
CA VAL A 135 9.95 3.10 4.73
C VAL A 135 10.37 4.57 4.61
N ILE A 136 9.42 5.49 4.83
CA ILE A 136 9.64 6.94 4.89
C ILE A 136 8.90 7.48 6.10
N ALA A 137 9.54 8.36 6.85
CA ALA A 137 8.92 9.25 7.82
C ALA A 137 9.42 10.66 7.52
N GLU A 138 8.50 11.55 7.13
CA GLU A 138 8.84 12.90 6.67
C GLU A 138 8.06 13.95 7.47
N ASP A 139 8.75 15.02 7.86
CA ASP A 139 8.13 16.21 8.44
C ASP A 139 7.85 17.24 7.34
N LEU A 140 6.61 17.73 7.28
CA LEU A 140 6.17 18.79 6.39
C LEU A 140 5.74 20.00 7.22
N TYR A 141 6.45 21.11 7.06
CA TYR A 141 6.23 22.32 7.85
C TYR A 141 5.24 23.26 7.16
N GLU A 142 4.20 23.65 7.88
CA GLU A 142 3.36 24.82 7.56
C GLU A 142 3.66 25.95 8.57
N GLU A 143 3.25 27.18 8.26
CA GLU A 143 3.57 28.38 9.05
C GLU A 143 3.23 28.25 10.55
N TRP A 144 2.18 27.48 10.88
CA TRP A 144 1.61 27.43 12.23
C TRP A 144 1.73 26.05 12.91
N ARG A 145 2.12 25.00 12.18
CA ARG A 145 2.36 23.65 12.71
C ARG A 145 3.15 22.78 11.72
N SER A 146 3.75 21.70 12.23
CA SER A 146 4.33 20.64 11.41
C SER A 146 3.40 19.45 11.29
N HIS A 147 3.47 18.79 10.13
CA HIS A 147 2.84 17.52 9.82
C HIS A 147 3.86 16.42 9.75
N LYS A 148 3.52 15.23 10.21
CA LYS A 148 4.36 14.05 9.98
C LYS A 148 3.65 13.08 9.06
N ILE A 149 4.31 12.63 8.00
CA ILE A 149 3.77 11.66 7.05
C ILE A 149 4.61 10.39 7.13
N TYR A 150 3.93 9.27 7.34
CA TYR A 150 4.57 7.95 7.37
C TYR A 150 4.13 7.14 6.16
N LEU A 151 5.10 6.53 5.46
CA LEU A 151 4.86 5.55 4.41
C LEU A 151 5.33 4.18 4.89
N TYR A 152 4.43 3.21 4.82
CA TYR A 152 4.69 1.81 5.07
C TYR A 152 4.49 1.02 3.79
N LYS A 153 5.16 -0.12 3.69
CA LYS A 153 4.97 -1.10 2.61
C LYS A 153 4.76 -2.46 3.23
N MET A 154 3.65 -3.11 2.91
CA MET A 154 3.36 -4.45 3.40
C MET A 154 4.46 -5.42 2.94
N PRO A 155 5.04 -6.21 3.86
CA PRO A 155 6.09 -7.14 3.52
C PRO A 155 5.58 -8.21 2.55
N GLY A 156 6.51 -8.72 1.73
CA GLY A 156 6.25 -9.76 0.76
C GLY A 156 7.51 -10.56 0.50
N ALA A 157 7.38 -11.88 0.51
CA ALA A 157 8.40 -12.79 0.03
C ALA A 157 8.30 -12.91 -1.49
N GLU A 158 9.37 -12.56 -2.19
CA GLU A 158 9.48 -12.73 -3.64
C GLU A 158 9.91 -14.18 -3.94
N ILE A 159 9.02 -14.98 -4.52
CA ILE A 159 9.27 -16.40 -4.84
C ILE A 159 9.38 -16.57 -6.36
N PRO A 160 10.57 -16.85 -6.92
CA PRO A 160 10.73 -17.17 -8.32
C PRO A 160 10.10 -18.52 -8.66
N ILE A 161 9.25 -18.54 -9.70
CA ILE A 161 8.57 -19.74 -10.16
C ILE A 161 9.32 -20.32 -11.37
N PRO A 162 9.85 -21.55 -11.26
CA PRO A 162 10.51 -22.18 -12.39
C PRO A 162 9.47 -22.52 -13.47
N SER A 163 9.80 -22.20 -14.72
CA SER A 163 9.00 -22.59 -15.89
C SER A 163 9.31 -24.01 -16.36
N ARG A 164 10.51 -24.51 -16.03
CA ARG A 164 11.05 -25.84 -16.35
C ARG A 164 12.12 -26.22 -15.33
N PRO A 165 12.55 -27.49 -15.24
CA PRO A 165 13.71 -27.86 -14.44
C PRO A 165 14.95 -27.06 -14.86
N LEU A 166 15.65 -26.46 -13.89
CA LEU A 166 16.84 -25.62 -14.14
C LEU A 166 18.12 -26.48 -14.13
N THR A 167 18.20 -27.44 -15.06
CA THR A 167 19.31 -28.40 -15.13
C THR A 167 20.41 -28.03 -16.12
N ASP A 168 20.11 -27.17 -17.09
CA ASP A 168 20.94 -26.76 -18.24
C ASP A 168 21.38 -25.29 -18.17
N VAL A 169 21.41 -24.74 -16.96
CA VAL A 169 21.77 -23.33 -16.68
C VAL A 169 23.28 -23.12 -16.74
N ASP A 170 23.70 -21.95 -17.25
CA ASP A 170 25.10 -21.48 -17.21
C ASP A 170 25.66 -21.58 -15.78
N GLU A 171 26.91 -22.03 -15.65
CA GLU A 171 27.60 -22.30 -14.39
C GLU A 171 27.53 -21.10 -13.43
N LYS A 172 27.60 -19.89 -13.95
CA LYS A 172 27.53 -18.65 -13.14
C LYS A 172 26.19 -18.42 -12.44
N TYR A 173 25.11 -19.10 -12.86
CA TYR A 173 23.79 -19.03 -12.26
C TYR A 173 23.41 -20.26 -11.43
N ARG A 174 24.24 -21.30 -11.47
CA ARG A 174 23.91 -22.65 -11.01
C ARG A 174 23.46 -22.70 -9.55
N ASP A 175 24.19 -22.04 -8.65
CA ASP A 175 23.91 -22.07 -7.21
C ASP A 175 22.55 -21.45 -6.87
N VAL A 176 22.21 -20.34 -7.51
CA VAL A 176 20.89 -19.71 -7.37
C VAL A 176 19.81 -20.58 -7.99
N ALA A 177 20.04 -21.05 -9.21
CA ALA A 177 19.07 -21.84 -9.97
C ALA A 177 18.66 -23.13 -9.26
N MET A 178 19.60 -23.82 -8.59
CA MET A 178 19.32 -25.04 -7.80
C MET A 178 18.37 -24.81 -6.63
N LEU A 179 18.22 -23.57 -6.17
CA LEU A 179 17.33 -23.22 -5.06
C LEU A 179 15.99 -22.62 -5.52
N ILE A 180 15.79 -22.41 -6.84
CA ILE A 180 14.53 -21.97 -7.44
C ILE A 180 13.62 -23.18 -7.63
N ASP A 181 12.83 -23.48 -6.60
CA ASP A 181 11.89 -24.61 -6.53
C ASP A 181 10.42 -24.17 -6.48
N GLY A 182 10.15 -22.87 -6.62
CA GLY A 182 8.82 -22.28 -6.47
C GLY A 182 8.35 -22.12 -5.03
N ASN A 183 9.20 -22.39 -4.03
CA ASN A 183 8.90 -22.27 -2.60
C ASN A 183 9.90 -21.39 -1.84
N ASN A 184 11.17 -21.36 -2.26
CA ASN A 184 12.16 -20.48 -1.62
C ASN A 184 11.98 -19.04 -2.10
N SER A 185 11.88 -18.11 -1.15
CA SER A 185 11.95 -16.68 -1.48
C SER A 185 13.37 -16.25 -1.85
N ILE A 186 13.51 -15.13 -2.55
CA ILE A 186 14.80 -14.52 -2.88
C ILE A 186 15.63 -14.28 -1.61
N GLU A 187 15.01 -13.86 -0.50
CA GLU A 187 15.68 -13.69 0.80
C GLU A 187 16.20 -15.02 1.35
N ARG A 188 15.40 -16.09 1.25
CA ARG A 188 15.79 -17.43 1.70
C ARG A 188 16.92 -18.01 0.86
N ILE A 189 16.88 -17.81 -0.46
CA ILE A 189 17.97 -18.20 -1.37
C ILE A 189 19.24 -17.43 -1.02
N ALA A 190 19.13 -16.11 -0.83
CA ALA A 190 20.26 -15.25 -0.46
C ALA A 190 20.92 -15.70 0.86
N SER A 191 20.09 -16.02 1.87
CA SER A 191 20.55 -16.55 3.15
C SER A 191 21.25 -17.90 3.01
N LYS A 192 20.66 -18.86 2.27
CA LYS A 192 21.27 -20.19 2.04
C LYS A 192 22.63 -20.13 1.34
N LEU A 193 22.79 -19.18 0.41
CA LEU A 193 24.01 -18.99 -0.37
C LEU A 193 24.99 -18.00 0.26
N ASN A 194 24.68 -17.45 1.44
CA ASN A 194 25.46 -16.39 2.08
C ASN A 194 25.81 -15.23 1.11
N THR A 195 24.81 -14.76 0.36
CA THR A 195 24.94 -13.69 -0.64
C THR A 195 23.88 -12.61 -0.43
N THR A 196 23.90 -11.56 -1.26
CA THR A 196 22.93 -10.46 -1.14
C THR A 196 21.62 -10.77 -1.87
N VAL A 197 20.50 -10.29 -1.34
CA VAL A 197 19.18 -10.30 -2.02
C VAL A 197 19.27 -9.67 -3.40
N ARG A 198 20.07 -8.60 -3.55
CA ARG A 198 20.29 -7.93 -4.84
C ARG A 198 20.94 -8.87 -5.86
N ASN A 199 21.95 -9.64 -5.45
CA ASN A 199 22.60 -10.61 -6.32
C ASN A 199 21.61 -11.68 -6.80
N VAL A 200 20.86 -12.29 -5.87
CA VAL A 200 19.84 -13.29 -6.22
C VAL A 200 18.79 -12.71 -7.16
N ARG A 201 18.30 -11.50 -6.89
CA ARG A 201 17.30 -10.83 -7.75
C ARG A 201 17.83 -10.58 -9.15
N ASN A 202 19.09 -10.15 -9.30
CA ASN A 202 19.71 -9.99 -10.61
C ASN A 202 19.78 -11.32 -11.38
N VAL A 203 20.18 -12.42 -10.71
CA VAL A 203 20.21 -13.75 -11.34
C VAL A 203 18.82 -14.20 -11.74
N VAL A 204 17.82 -14.06 -10.87
CA VAL A 204 16.42 -14.38 -11.19
C VAL A 204 15.93 -13.60 -12.41
N GLN A 205 16.27 -12.32 -12.54
CA GLN A 205 15.92 -11.51 -13.72
C GLN A 205 16.57 -12.03 -15.00
N GLU A 206 17.85 -12.42 -14.96
CA GLU A 206 18.51 -13.04 -16.11
C GLU A 206 17.87 -14.39 -16.47
N LEU A 207 17.57 -15.22 -15.48
CA LEU A 207 16.88 -16.50 -15.69
C LEU A 207 15.46 -16.32 -16.25
N GLN A 208 14.78 -15.22 -15.90
CA GLN A 208 13.49 -14.88 -16.48
C GLN A 208 13.61 -14.51 -17.96
N LYS A 209 14.61 -13.69 -18.34
CA LYS A 209 14.90 -13.35 -19.75
C LYS A 209 15.22 -14.58 -20.60
N LEU A 210 15.91 -15.55 -19.99
CA LEU A 210 16.28 -16.83 -20.62
C LEU A 210 15.14 -17.87 -20.62
N GLY A 211 13.97 -17.54 -20.07
CA GLY A 211 12.81 -18.44 -20.02
C GLY A 211 13.01 -19.64 -19.10
N TYR A 212 13.80 -19.50 -18.03
CA TYR A 212 13.90 -20.49 -16.95
C TYR A 212 12.92 -20.18 -15.82
N VAL A 213 12.68 -18.90 -15.53
CA VAL A 213 11.70 -18.44 -14.54
C VAL A 213 10.49 -17.85 -15.28
N SER A 214 9.28 -18.29 -14.96
CA SER A 214 8.06 -17.77 -15.58
C SER A 214 7.64 -16.44 -14.96
N GLU A 215 7.63 -16.38 -13.64
CA GLU A 215 7.21 -15.21 -12.86
C GLU A 215 7.89 -15.18 -11.48
N VAL A 216 7.81 -14.04 -10.81
CA VAL A 216 8.15 -13.91 -9.39
C VAL A 216 6.87 -13.61 -8.63
N LYS A 217 6.34 -14.60 -7.92
CA LYS A 217 5.15 -14.44 -7.09
C LYS A 217 5.53 -13.71 -5.81
N VAL A 218 4.80 -12.66 -5.46
CA VAL A 218 4.95 -12.01 -4.16
C VAL A 218 3.90 -12.58 -3.23
N VAL A 219 4.34 -13.35 -2.22
CA VAL A 219 3.46 -13.94 -1.21
C VAL A 219 3.70 -13.27 0.14
N LYS A 220 2.71 -13.37 1.01
CA LYS A 220 2.78 -12.81 2.35
C LYS A 220 3.49 -13.73 3.32
#